data_AF-A0A841BQ45-F1
#
_entry.id   AF-A0A841BQ45-F1
#
_cell.length_a   1.000
_cell.length_b   1.000
_cell.length_c   1.000
_cell.angle_alpha   90.00
_cell.angle_beta   90.00
_cell.angle_gamma   90.00
#
_symmetry.space_group_name_H-M   'P 1'
#
loop_
_entity.id
_entity.type
_entity.pdbx_description
1 polymer ?
#
loop_
_entity_poly.entity_id
_entity_poly.type
_entity_poly.pdbx_seq_one_letter_code
_entity_poly.pdbx_strand_id
1 'polypeptide(L)'
;MTELIKVCDVDALPDGEALLVPAETTGWSDGIAVFRDGGEFFALDDTCTHEEASLADGWIENGAVECPDHAARFSLATGAVLCDPATRAARTHRVEVADGCVWLAVGE
;
A
#
# COMPACT_ATOMS: atom_id res chain seq x y z
N MET A 1 16.96 3.21 13.75
CA MET A 1 15.95 2.16 13.91
C MET A 1 14.63 2.87 13.82
N THR A 2 13.93 2.68 12.71
CA THR A 2 12.61 3.28 12.50
C THR A 2 11.62 2.62 13.45
N GLU A 3 10.70 3.40 13.98
CA GLU A 3 9.63 2.91 14.81
C GLU A 3 8.64 2.11 13.94
N LEU A 4 8.33 0.88 14.35
CA LEU A 4 7.34 0.06 13.67
C LEU A 4 5.95 0.40 14.20
N ILE A 5 5.01 0.63 13.29
CA ILE A 5 3.63 0.93 13.63
C ILE A 5 2.80 -0.34 13.44
N LYS A 6 2.08 -0.77 14.49
CA LYS A 6 1.13 -1.88 14.36
C LYS A 6 -0.04 -1.42 13.50
N VAL A 7 -0.27 -2.11 12.39
CA VAL A 7 -1.36 -1.83 11.44
C VAL A 7 -2.62 -2.61 11.82
N CYS A 8 -2.54 -3.93 11.81
CA CYS A 8 -3.64 -4.83 12.13
C CYS A 8 -3.11 -6.23 12.50
N ASP A 9 -4.01 -7.13 12.92
CA ASP A 9 -3.69 -8.56 12.97
C ASP A 9 -3.76 -9.14 11.55
N VAL A 10 -2.96 -10.16 11.23
CA VAL A 10 -2.86 -10.71 9.86
C VAL A 10 -4.20 -11.20 9.30
N ASP A 11 -5.12 -11.65 10.15
CA ASP A 11 -6.42 -12.15 9.75
C ASP A 11 -7.47 -11.04 9.58
N ALA A 12 -7.16 -9.81 10.01
CA ALA A 12 -8.04 -8.66 9.87
C ALA A 12 -7.93 -7.99 8.48
N LEU A 13 -6.90 -8.34 7.69
CA LEU A 13 -6.77 -7.94 6.29
C LEU A 13 -6.78 -9.20 5.39
N PRO A 14 -7.94 -9.56 4.81
CA PRO A 14 -8.08 -10.67 3.88
C PRO A 14 -7.20 -10.53 2.63
N ASP A 15 -6.94 -11.64 1.95
CA ASP A 15 -6.20 -11.65 0.68
C ASP A 15 -7.03 -10.96 -0.42
N GLY A 16 -6.38 -10.09 -1.21
CA GLY A 16 -7.04 -9.28 -2.23
C GLY A 16 -7.70 -8.01 -1.69
N GLU A 17 -7.48 -7.66 -0.42
CA GLU A 17 -7.96 -6.41 0.19
C GLU A 17 -6.82 -5.46 0.56
N ALA A 18 -7.18 -4.21 0.84
CA ALA A 18 -6.27 -3.18 1.32
C ALA A 18 -6.83 -2.48 2.57
N LEU A 19 -5.92 -1.90 3.36
CA LEU A 19 -6.24 -1.07 4.51
C LEU A 19 -5.46 0.24 4.43
N LEU A 20 -6.17 1.36 4.51
CA LEU A 20 -5.57 2.68 4.63
C LEU A 20 -5.10 2.93 6.07
N VAL A 21 -3.82 3.28 6.23
CA VAL A 21 -3.25 3.85 7.44
C VAL A 21 -3.14 5.37 7.27
N PRO A 22 -3.94 6.18 8.00
CA PRO A 22 -3.94 7.63 7.85
C PRO A 22 -2.58 8.27 8.14
N ALA A 23 -2.24 9.35 7.43
CA ALA A 23 -1.01 10.13 7.62
C ALA A 23 -0.80 10.59 9.08
N GLU A 24 -1.89 10.96 9.77
CA GLU A 24 -1.87 11.34 11.18
C GLU A 24 -1.46 10.20 12.14
N THR A 25 -1.64 8.95 11.72
CA THR A 25 -1.20 7.76 12.47
C THR A 25 0.30 7.52 12.29
N THR A 26 0.82 7.77 11.09
CA THR A 26 2.22 7.47 10.72
C THR A 26 3.17 8.65 10.93
N GLY A 27 2.66 9.88 10.97
CA GLY A 27 3.45 11.09 10.85
C GLY A 27 4.08 11.28 9.47
N TRP A 28 3.70 10.45 8.49
CA TRP A 28 4.15 10.54 7.10
C TRP A 28 3.43 11.68 6.37
N SER A 29 3.94 12.10 5.20
CA SER A 29 3.32 13.18 4.41
C SER A 29 2.04 12.77 3.68
N ASP A 30 1.80 11.47 3.54
CA ASP A 30 0.64 10.89 2.85
C ASP A 30 0.06 9.74 3.69
N GLY A 31 -1.18 9.34 3.39
CA GLY A 31 -1.71 8.05 3.84
C GLY A 31 -0.86 6.91 3.27
N ILE A 32 -0.89 5.75 3.92
CA ILE A 32 -0.19 4.55 3.45
C ILE A 32 -1.22 3.43 3.29
N ALA A 33 -1.38 2.93 2.08
CA ALA A 33 -2.20 1.77 1.80
C ALA A 33 -1.38 0.49 2.03
N VAL A 34 -1.88 -0.39 2.89
CA VAL A 34 -1.32 -1.72 3.12
C VAL A 34 -2.18 -2.73 2.38
N PHE A 35 -1.57 -3.48 1.48
CA PHE A 35 -2.21 -4.44 0.59
C PHE A 35 -1.86 -5.86 1.02
N ARG A 36 -2.77 -6.81 0.76
CA ARG A 36 -2.47 -8.23 0.81
C ARG A 36 -2.75 -8.89 -0.53
N ASP A 37 -1.76 -9.58 -1.07
CA ASP A 37 -1.88 -10.34 -2.32
C ASP A 37 -1.07 -11.63 -2.23
N GLY A 38 -1.68 -12.77 -2.58
CA GLY A 38 -1.02 -14.07 -2.53
C GLY A 38 -0.50 -14.47 -1.14
N GLY A 39 -1.08 -13.93 -0.07
CA GLY A 39 -0.63 -14.14 1.31
C GLY A 39 0.56 -13.28 1.74
N GLU A 40 1.10 -12.44 0.86
CA GLU A 40 2.16 -11.48 1.15
C GLU A 40 1.57 -10.08 1.41
N PHE A 41 2.29 -9.25 2.17
CA PHE A 41 1.86 -7.90 2.51
C PHE A 41 2.78 -6.86 1.89
N PHE A 42 2.18 -5.78 1.40
CA PHE A 42 2.87 -4.69 0.72
C PHE A 42 2.34 -3.36 1.23
N ALA A 43 3.12 -2.29 1.11
CA ALA A 43 2.64 -0.97 1.45
C ALA A 43 3.15 0.09 0.48
N LEU A 44 2.25 0.98 0.05
CA LEU A 44 2.54 2.11 -0.81
C LEU A 44 2.00 3.41 -0.20
N ASP A 45 2.56 4.57 -0.57
CA ASP A 45 1.85 5.85 -0.45
C ASP A 45 0.45 5.65 -1.06
N ASP A 46 -0.59 6.06 -0.33
CA ASP A 46 -2.00 5.79 -0.71
C ASP A 46 -2.45 6.64 -1.89
N THR A 47 -1.95 7.88 -2.01
CA THR A 47 -2.39 8.76 -3.08
C THR A 47 -1.82 8.30 -4.41
N CYS A 48 -2.71 7.94 -5.36
CA CYS A 48 -2.33 7.59 -6.72
C CYS A 48 -1.49 8.70 -7.35
N THR A 49 -0.31 8.39 -7.85
CA THR A 49 0.63 9.42 -8.32
C THR A 49 0.20 10.16 -9.59
N HIS A 50 -0.88 9.71 -10.23
CA HIS A 50 -1.53 10.42 -11.33
C HIS A 50 -2.31 11.63 -10.82
N GLU A 51 -3.20 11.46 -9.83
CA GLU A 51 -4.09 12.50 -9.28
C GLU A 51 -4.35 12.26 -7.77
N GLU A 52 -5.60 12.27 -7.28
CA GLU A 52 -5.92 12.29 -5.83
C GLU A 52 -6.64 11.01 -5.34
N ALA A 53 -6.78 9.98 -6.18
CA ALA A 53 -7.46 8.75 -5.82
C ALA A 53 -6.70 7.96 -4.74
N SER A 54 -7.43 7.37 -3.79
CA SER A 54 -6.88 6.41 -2.84
C SER A 54 -6.60 5.08 -3.54
N LEU A 55 -5.37 4.57 -3.41
CA LEU A 55 -4.99 3.25 -3.91
C LEU A 55 -5.55 2.14 -3.02
N ALA A 56 -5.84 2.41 -1.74
CA ALA A 56 -6.54 1.46 -0.87
C ALA A 56 -7.96 1.13 -1.37
N ASP A 57 -8.59 2.03 -2.12
CA ASP A 57 -9.88 1.79 -2.79
C ASP A 57 -9.73 1.08 -4.17
N GLY A 58 -8.50 0.72 -4.55
CA GLY A 58 -8.18 0.11 -5.84
C GLY A 58 -8.43 -1.40 -5.92
N TRP A 59 -8.26 -1.95 -7.13
CA TRP A 59 -8.40 -3.38 -7.40
C TRP A 59 -7.05 -4.10 -7.37
N ILE A 60 -6.90 -5.14 -6.55
CA ILE A 60 -5.66 -5.90 -6.43
C ILE A 60 -5.70 -7.10 -7.37
N GLU A 61 -4.70 -7.21 -8.24
CA GLU A 61 -4.55 -8.39 -9.10
C GLU A 61 -3.10 -8.55 -9.59
N ASN A 62 -2.58 -9.78 -9.52
CA ASN A 62 -1.30 -10.17 -10.12
C ASN A 62 -0.11 -9.34 -9.62
N GLY A 63 0.02 -9.10 -8.31
CA GLY A 63 1.09 -8.31 -7.71
C GLY A 63 1.01 -6.81 -7.97
N ALA A 64 -0.17 -6.31 -8.33
CA ALA A 64 -0.41 -4.91 -8.65
C ALA A 64 -1.73 -4.40 -8.07
N VAL A 65 -1.80 -3.11 -7.80
CA VAL A 65 -3.05 -2.38 -7.56
C VAL A 65 -3.41 -1.54 -8.78
N GLU A 66 -4.67 -1.62 -9.21
CA GLU A 66 -5.29 -0.76 -10.21
C GLU A 66 -6.05 0.37 -9.52
N CYS A 67 -5.67 1.62 -9.84
CA CYS A 67 -6.33 2.82 -9.35
C CYS A 67 -7.81 2.86 -9.80
N PRO A 68 -8.76 3.13 -8.89
CA PRO A 68 -10.19 3.04 -9.19
C PRO A 68 -10.68 4.11 -10.19
N ASP A 69 -10.00 5.26 -10.28
CA ASP A 69 -10.47 6.38 -11.10
C ASP A 69 -10.14 6.22 -12.59
N HIS A 70 -8.89 5.87 -12.90
CA HIS A 70 -8.35 5.92 -14.26
C HIS A 70 -7.53 4.68 -14.66
N ALA A 71 -7.62 3.60 -13.87
CA ALA A 71 -6.99 2.32 -14.13
C ALA A 71 -5.45 2.33 -14.28
N ALA A 72 -4.77 3.37 -13.77
CA ALA A 72 -3.32 3.34 -13.62
C ALA A 72 -2.95 2.18 -12.69
N ARG A 73 -1.93 1.39 -13.06
CA ARG A 73 -1.51 0.23 -12.27
C ARG A 73 -0.13 0.43 -11.67
N PHE A 74 0.04 -0.03 -10.44
CA PHE A 74 1.28 0.04 -9.68
C PHE A 74 1.68 -1.34 -9.19
N SER A 75 2.95 -1.71 -9.33
CA SER A 75 3.50 -2.91 -8.71
C SER A 75 3.47 -2.76 -7.19
N LEU A 76 2.85 -3.71 -6.48
CA LEU A 76 2.83 -3.72 -5.02
C LEU A 76 4.23 -3.87 -4.42
N ALA A 77 5.08 -4.68 -5.05
CA ALA A 77 6.43 -4.95 -4.57
C ALA A 77 7.43 -3.79 -4.76
N THR A 78 7.21 -2.94 -5.77
CA THR A 78 8.23 -1.95 -6.18
C THR A 78 7.68 -0.53 -6.33
N GLY A 79 6.36 -0.35 -6.29
CA GLY A 79 5.68 0.92 -6.58
C GLY A 79 5.76 1.36 -8.05
N ALA A 80 6.44 0.60 -8.91
CA ALA A 80 6.63 0.96 -10.31
C ALA A 80 5.30 1.05 -11.05
N VAL A 81 5.17 2.06 -11.90
CA VAL A 81 4.03 2.20 -12.82
C VAL A 81 4.08 1.07 -13.84
N LEU A 82 2.95 0.42 -14.04
CA LEU A 82 2.79 -0.68 -14.99
C LEU A 82 2.01 -0.29 -16.24
N CYS A 83 1.22 0.78 -16.17
CA CYS A 83 0.52 1.36 -17.32
C CYS A 83 0.16 2.83 -17.10
N ASP A 84 -0.09 3.53 -18.21
CA ASP A 84 -0.69 4.86 -18.22
C ASP A 84 -2.04 4.88 -17.46
N PRO A 85 -2.50 6.03 -16.95
CA PRO A 85 -1.93 7.38 -17.13
C PRO A 85 -0.90 7.82 -16.09
N ALA A 86 -0.63 7.03 -15.04
CA ALA A 86 0.44 7.37 -14.11
C ALA A 86 1.80 7.36 -14.81
N THR A 87 2.72 8.23 -14.36
CA THR A 87 4.09 8.31 -14.92
C THR A 87 5.17 8.30 -13.85
N ARG A 88 4.77 8.37 -12.58
CA ARG A 88 5.65 8.38 -11.40
C ARG A 88 5.33 7.16 -10.53
N ALA A 89 6.35 6.47 -10.07
CA ALA A 89 6.18 5.35 -9.14
C ALA A 89 5.52 5.81 -7.83
N ALA A 90 4.64 4.98 -7.26
CA ALA A 90 4.19 5.12 -5.88
C ALA A 90 5.37 4.79 -4.95
N ARG A 91 5.47 5.48 -3.81
CA ARG A 91 6.53 5.17 -2.84
C ARG A 91 6.19 3.86 -2.13
N THR A 92 7.16 2.98 -1.95
CA THR A 92 7.00 1.77 -1.14
C THR A 92 7.33 2.03 0.33
N HIS A 93 6.72 1.22 1.19
CA HIS A 93 7.05 1.11 2.60
C HIS A 93 7.24 -0.35 2.98
N ARG A 94 8.24 -0.63 3.82
CA ARG A 94 8.48 -2.00 4.29
C ARG A 94 7.39 -2.43 5.26
N VAL A 95 6.85 -3.62 5.00
CA VAL A 95 5.94 -4.33 5.89
C VAL A 95 6.66 -5.51 6.51
N GLU A 96 6.42 -5.73 7.80
CA GLU A 96 6.91 -6.88 8.55
C GLU A 96 5.73 -7.63 9.19
N VAL A 97 5.76 -8.95 9.12
CA VAL A 97 4.81 -9.80 9.83
C VAL A 97 5.50 -10.45 11.01
N ALA A 98 5.05 -10.14 12.22
CA ALA A 98 5.60 -10.69 13.46
C ALA A 98 4.50 -10.87 14.49
N ASP A 99 4.52 -12.00 15.20
CA ASP A 99 3.56 -12.36 16.25
C ASP A 99 2.08 -12.24 15.83
N GLY A 100 1.77 -12.64 14.59
CA GLY A 100 0.42 -12.57 14.03
C GLY A 100 -0.07 -11.16 13.72
N CYS A 101 0.82 -10.16 13.76
CA CYS A 101 0.52 -8.77 13.47
C CYS A 101 1.27 -8.28 12.23
N VAL A 102 0.65 -7.35 11.52
CA VAL A 102 1.25 -6.59 10.42
C VAL A 102 1.83 -5.29 10.98
N TRP A 103 3.11 -5.05 10.70
CA TRP A 103 3.86 -3.90 11.16
C TRP A 103 4.38 -3.10 9.97
N LEU A 104 4.27 -1.78 10.06
CA LEU A 104 4.70 -0.85 9.02
C LEU A 104 5.96 -0.10 9.44
N ALA A 105 7.01 -0.16 8.63
CA ALA A 105 8.19 0.68 8.73
C ALA A 105 8.08 1.85 7.75
N VAL A 106 7.70 3.02 8.27
CA VAL A 106 7.38 4.18 7.46
C VAL A 106 8.63 4.74 6.77
N GLY A 107 8.50 4.98 5.48
CA GLY A 107 9.55 5.60 4.65
C GLY A 107 10.71 4.70 4.21
N GLU A 108 10.72 3.42 4.58
CA GLU A 108 11.76 2.43 4.23
C GLU A 108 11.41 1.51 3.07
#